data_AF-A0A957M7U8-F1
#
_entry.id   AF-A0A957M7U8-F1
#
_cell.length_a   1.000
_cell.length_b   1.000
_cell.length_c   1.000
_cell.angle_alpha   90.00
_cell.angle_beta   90.00
_cell.angle_gamma   90.00
#
_symmetry.space_group_name_H-M   'P 1'
#
loop_
_entity.id
_entity.type
_entity.pdbx_description
1 polymer ?
#
loop_
_entity_poly.entity_id
_entity_poly.type
_entity_poly.pdbx_seq_one_letter_code
_entity_poly.pdbx_strand_id
1 'polypeptide(L)'
;DPAGGAKGLQPAMRLLPLLNKADSPLHLAFGRLTAALLARAGQPALLTSVGADNPVPVAERWGPVAVIVLAAGGSRRMGRPKQLEVVDGEAMVVRAARTALASNAGPVMVVTGAEADAVAALLGARMPAVDVIHNPRWASGQATSMQAALQALPASVEAAILMPVDQPYLDGLLLRRLVQAWRAGADLATPAIDGTLRGAPALFDRRFWPELMAVTGDVGGRPVLAAHRDTCVAVPANPAWLRDIDTPDDL
;
A
#
# COMPACT_ATOMS: atom_id res chain seq x y z
N ASP A 1 -34.68 3.30 -4.58
CA ASP A 1 -34.28 2.26 -5.54
C ASP A 1 -33.78 1.06 -4.75
N PRO A 2 -34.46 -0.11 -4.79
CA PRO A 2 -34.04 -1.30 -4.05
C PRO A 2 -32.67 -1.85 -4.50
N ALA A 3 -32.19 -1.46 -5.68
CA ALA A 3 -30.84 -1.80 -6.15
C ALA A 3 -29.77 -0.80 -5.71
N GLY A 4 -30.10 0.25 -4.93
CA GLY A 4 -29.11 1.22 -4.44
C GLY A 4 -28.35 1.97 -5.54
N GLY A 5 -28.97 2.21 -6.70
CA GLY A 5 -28.30 2.83 -7.85
C GLY A 5 -27.55 1.85 -8.76
N ALA A 6 -27.59 0.55 -8.49
CA ALA A 6 -26.92 -0.49 -9.27
C ALA A 6 -27.69 -0.93 -10.54
N LYS A 7 -28.88 -0.37 -10.79
CA LYS A 7 -29.72 -0.77 -11.92
C LYS A 7 -29.02 -0.47 -13.26
N GLY A 8 -28.77 -1.51 -14.05
CA GLY A 8 -28.18 -1.38 -15.40
C GLY A 8 -26.66 -1.23 -15.42
N LEU A 9 -25.96 -1.53 -14.32
CA LEU A 9 -24.49 -1.57 -14.30
C LEU A 9 -23.96 -2.56 -15.35
N GLN A 10 -23.07 -2.05 -16.21
CA GLN A 10 -22.30 -2.88 -17.13
C GLN A 10 -20.98 -3.31 -16.49
N PRO A 11 -20.32 -4.39 -16.95
CA PRO A 11 -19.05 -4.86 -16.39
C PRO A 11 -17.91 -3.82 -16.39
N ALA A 12 -17.95 -2.86 -17.32
CA ALA A 12 -16.96 -1.76 -17.40
C ALA A 12 -17.28 -0.57 -16.47
N MET A 13 -18.49 -0.52 -15.91
CA MET A 13 -18.92 0.56 -15.02
C MET A 13 -18.58 0.23 -13.58
N ARG A 14 -18.15 1.24 -12.84
CA ARG A 14 -17.87 1.13 -11.40
C ARG A 14 -19.01 1.77 -10.62
N LEU A 15 -19.57 1.04 -9.67
CA LEU A 15 -20.45 1.61 -8.67
C LEU A 15 -19.58 2.29 -7.60
N LEU A 16 -19.91 3.53 -7.24
CA LEU A 16 -19.27 4.25 -6.15
C LEU A 16 -20.36 4.82 -5.24
N PRO A 17 -20.77 4.08 -4.18
CA PRO A 17 -21.77 4.55 -3.25
C PRO A 17 -21.33 5.85 -2.59
N LEU A 18 -22.22 6.83 -2.62
CA LEU A 18 -22.09 8.09 -1.90
C LEU A 18 -22.82 7.95 -0.55
N LEU A 19 -22.04 7.78 0.52
CA LEU A 19 -22.54 7.80 1.89
C LEU A 19 -22.69 9.25 2.32
N ASN A 20 -23.86 9.82 2.08
CA ASN A 20 -24.18 11.20 2.43
C ASN A 20 -24.70 11.32 3.88
N LYS A 21 -24.86 12.55 4.38
CA LYS A 21 -25.39 12.89 5.71
C LYS A 21 -24.51 12.44 6.88
N ALA A 22 -23.19 12.45 6.70
CA ALA A 22 -22.23 12.32 7.80
C ALA A 22 -22.06 13.64 8.59
N ASP A 23 -23.19 14.25 8.97
CA ASP A 23 -23.31 15.62 9.49
C ASP A 23 -23.25 15.71 11.02
N SER A 24 -23.30 14.58 11.72
CA SER A 24 -23.09 14.48 13.16
C SER A 24 -21.95 13.51 13.49
N PRO A 25 -21.30 13.59 14.67
CA PRO A 25 -20.28 12.62 15.08
C PRO A 25 -20.75 11.17 15.01
N LEU A 26 -22.00 10.91 15.37
CA LEU A 26 -22.59 9.57 15.32
C LEU A 26 -22.83 9.09 13.88
N HIS A 27 -23.39 9.94 13.02
CA HIS A 27 -23.56 9.61 11.59
C HIS A 27 -22.23 9.43 10.87
N LEU A 28 -21.21 10.23 11.23
CA LEU A 28 -19.86 10.07 10.71
C LEU A 28 -19.27 8.72 11.14
N ALA A 29 -19.43 8.34 12.41
CA ALA A 29 -18.97 7.04 12.90
C ALA A 29 -19.64 5.87 12.16
N PHE A 30 -20.96 5.91 11.99
CA PHE A 30 -21.69 4.90 11.22
C PHE A 30 -21.30 4.91 9.75
N GLY A 31 -21.17 6.08 9.13
CA GLY A 31 -20.74 6.23 7.75
C GLY A 31 -19.36 5.60 7.50
N ARG A 32 -18.40 5.86 8.39
CA ARG A 32 -17.07 5.23 8.34
C ARG A 32 -17.13 3.72 8.56
N LEU A 33 -17.98 3.22 9.47
CA LEU A 33 -18.18 1.79 9.67
C LEU A 33 -18.74 1.11 8.41
N THR A 34 -19.78 1.71 7.81
CA THR A 34 -20.37 1.25 6.54
C THR A 34 -19.33 1.27 5.43
N ALA A 35 -18.58 2.36 5.28
CA ALA A 35 -17.53 2.48 4.27
C ALA A 35 -16.42 1.43 4.45
N ALA A 36 -16.02 1.16 5.70
CA ALA A 36 -15.04 0.12 6.02
C ALA A 36 -15.55 -1.28 5.62
N LEU A 37 -16.82 -1.59 5.90
CA LEU A 37 -17.43 -2.87 5.52
C LEU A 37 -17.52 -3.03 4.00
N LEU A 38 -17.92 -1.97 3.28
CA LEU A 38 -17.93 -1.95 1.82
C LEU A 38 -16.52 -2.17 1.24
N ALA A 39 -15.53 -1.45 1.76
CA ALA A 39 -14.14 -1.59 1.32
C ALA A 39 -13.62 -3.03 1.52
N ARG A 40 -13.98 -3.69 2.63
CA ARG A 40 -13.64 -5.11 2.87
C ARG A 40 -14.31 -6.06 1.88
N ALA A 41 -15.48 -5.70 1.37
CA ALA A 41 -16.17 -6.45 0.31
C ALA A 41 -15.65 -6.11 -1.10
N GLY A 42 -14.59 -5.30 -1.22
CA GLY A 42 -14.05 -4.87 -2.52
C GLY A 42 -14.83 -3.72 -3.17
N GLN A 43 -15.72 -3.08 -2.43
CA GLN A 43 -16.58 -2.02 -2.92
C GLN A 43 -16.05 -0.65 -2.45
N PRO A 44 -15.53 0.22 -3.34
CA PRO A 44 -15.13 1.56 -2.97
C PRO A 44 -16.36 2.41 -2.66
N ALA A 45 -16.21 3.45 -1.84
CA ALA A 45 -17.26 4.40 -1.47
C ALA A 45 -16.69 5.80 -1.22
N LEU A 46 -17.54 6.82 -1.34
CA LEU A 46 -17.25 8.18 -0.89
C LEU A 46 -18.14 8.50 0.31
N LEU A 47 -17.55 8.99 1.38
CA LEU A 47 -18.26 9.49 2.56
C LEU A 47 -18.21 11.00 2.53
N THR A 48 -19.39 11.63 2.45
CA THR A 48 -19.48 13.08 2.33
C THR A 48 -20.42 13.67 3.36
N SER A 49 -20.06 14.84 3.89
CA SER A 49 -21.03 15.72 4.53
C SER A 49 -20.79 17.18 4.16
N VAL A 50 -21.89 17.84 3.83
CA VAL A 50 -21.98 19.29 3.64
C VAL A 50 -23.16 19.71 4.50
N GLY A 51 -22.86 20.23 5.69
CA GLY A 51 -23.87 20.74 6.62
C GLY A 51 -23.63 22.23 6.85
N ALA A 52 -24.70 23.02 6.91
CA ALA A 52 -24.62 24.45 7.23
C ALA A 52 -23.94 24.71 8.59
N ASP A 53 -24.03 23.76 9.52
CA ASP A 53 -23.52 23.85 10.89
C ASP A 53 -22.18 23.11 11.11
N ASN A 54 -21.60 22.49 10.08
CA ASN A 54 -20.30 21.83 10.18
C ASN A 54 -19.26 22.57 9.31
N PRO A 55 -18.34 23.34 9.92
CA PRO A 55 -17.41 24.19 9.18
C PRO A 55 -16.35 23.39 8.40
N VAL A 56 -16.21 22.09 8.66
CA VAL A 56 -15.26 21.22 7.95
C VAL A 56 -16.04 20.22 7.09
N PRO A 57 -16.03 20.37 5.75
CA PRO A 57 -16.65 19.39 4.87
C PRO A 57 -15.94 18.04 5.03
N VAL A 58 -16.71 16.97 5.23
CA VAL A 58 -16.15 15.61 5.18
C VAL A 58 -16.16 15.19 3.73
N ALA A 59 -14.99 14.80 3.22
CA ALA A 59 -14.84 14.16 1.92
C ALA A 59 -13.79 13.06 2.09
N GLU A 60 -14.24 11.87 2.47
CA GLU A 60 -13.37 10.71 2.63
C GLU A 60 -13.59 9.71 1.49
N ARG A 61 -12.51 9.26 0.87
CA ARG A 61 -12.55 8.09 0.00
C ARG A 61 -12.26 6.81 0.76
N TRP A 62 -12.98 5.76 0.41
CA TRP A 62 -12.86 4.44 1.01
C TRP A 62 -12.77 3.39 -0.09
N GLY A 63 -11.92 2.40 0.10
CA GLY A 63 -11.70 1.31 -0.84
C GLY A 63 -10.54 0.42 -0.40
N PRO A 64 -10.36 -0.74 -1.04
CA PRO A 64 -9.22 -1.61 -0.77
C PRO A 64 -7.90 -0.91 -1.11
N VAL A 65 -6.97 -0.90 -0.15
CA VAL A 65 -5.59 -0.44 -0.36
C VAL A 65 -4.67 -1.63 -0.24
N ALA A 66 -4.00 -2.00 -1.32
CA ALA A 66 -3.04 -3.10 -1.29
C ALA A 66 -1.73 -2.69 -0.62
N VAL A 67 -1.07 -3.62 0.07
CA VAL A 67 0.32 -3.44 0.51
C VAL A 67 1.18 -4.42 -0.28
N ILE A 68 2.07 -3.88 -1.12
CA ILE A 68 2.98 -4.63 -1.97
C ILE A 68 4.36 -4.58 -1.32
N VAL A 69 4.81 -5.71 -0.78
CA VAL A 69 6.15 -5.91 -0.25
C VAL A 69 7.08 -6.31 -1.40
N LEU A 70 8.06 -5.47 -1.70
CA LEU A 70 9.05 -5.72 -2.75
C LEU A 70 10.23 -6.51 -2.17
N ALA A 71 10.24 -7.83 -2.38
CA ALA A 71 11.24 -8.77 -1.85
C ALA A 71 11.97 -9.57 -2.95
N ALA A 72 11.98 -9.07 -4.19
CA ALA A 72 12.48 -9.79 -5.36
C ALA A 72 13.98 -9.57 -5.65
N GLY A 73 14.64 -8.65 -4.92
CA GLY A 73 16.02 -8.23 -5.19
C GLY A 73 17.06 -9.31 -4.89
N GLY A 74 18.13 -9.35 -5.69
CA GLY A 74 19.26 -10.29 -5.51
C GLY A 74 20.28 -9.87 -4.44
N SER A 75 20.01 -8.82 -3.66
CA SER A 75 20.81 -8.42 -2.48
C SER A 75 22.33 -8.32 -2.71
N ARG A 76 22.73 -7.77 -3.87
CA ARG A 76 24.14 -7.77 -4.34
C ARG A 76 25.14 -7.19 -3.33
N ARG A 77 24.76 -6.14 -2.59
CA ARG A 77 25.63 -5.48 -1.59
C ARG A 77 25.75 -6.29 -0.29
N MET A 78 24.70 -7.02 0.05
CA MET A 78 24.65 -7.89 1.23
C MET A 78 25.45 -9.19 1.03
N GLY A 79 25.66 -9.61 -0.23
CA GLY A 79 26.31 -10.87 -0.58
C GLY A 79 25.47 -12.13 -0.31
N ARG A 80 24.33 -11.97 0.37
CA ARG A 80 23.35 -13.02 0.68
C ARG A 80 21.92 -12.47 0.61
N PRO A 81 20.89 -13.31 0.44
CA PRO A 81 19.53 -12.84 0.20
C PRO A 81 18.90 -12.16 1.43
N LYS A 82 18.89 -10.81 1.45
CA LYS A 82 18.44 -10.00 2.60
C LYS A 82 17.02 -10.34 3.07
N GLN A 83 16.13 -10.70 2.15
CA GLN A 83 14.76 -11.08 2.48
C GLN A 83 14.66 -12.32 3.38
N LEU A 84 15.68 -13.18 3.40
CA LEU A 84 15.77 -14.38 4.24
C LEU A 84 16.56 -14.15 5.54
N GLU A 85 17.24 -13.01 5.67
CA GLU A 85 18.03 -12.69 6.86
C GLU A 85 17.14 -12.53 8.09
N VAL A 86 17.67 -12.91 9.24
CA VAL A 86 16.95 -12.93 10.51
C VAL A 86 17.34 -11.69 11.32
N VAL A 87 16.34 -10.87 11.65
CA VAL A 87 16.49 -9.66 12.47
C VAL A 87 15.62 -9.81 13.71
N ASP A 88 16.23 -9.70 14.89
CA ASP A 88 15.60 -9.99 16.19
C ASP A 88 14.78 -11.30 16.20
N GLY A 89 15.34 -12.37 15.62
CA GLY A 89 14.73 -13.71 15.62
C GLY A 89 13.66 -13.98 14.55
N GLU A 90 13.37 -13.03 13.65
CA GLU A 90 12.38 -13.20 12.58
C GLU A 90 12.98 -12.89 11.20
N ALA A 91 12.69 -13.70 10.19
CA ALA A 91 13.12 -13.43 8.82
C ALA A 91 12.49 -12.13 8.29
N MET A 92 13.28 -11.29 7.61
CA MET A 92 12.84 -9.95 7.17
C MET A 92 11.56 -9.99 6.33
N VAL A 93 11.42 -10.95 5.42
CA VAL A 93 10.20 -11.10 4.61
C VAL A 93 8.97 -11.46 5.44
N VAL A 94 9.13 -12.29 6.48
CA VAL A 94 8.04 -12.66 7.40
C VAL A 94 7.63 -11.46 8.23
N ARG A 95 8.61 -10.71 8.75
CA ARG A 95 8.38 -9.46 9.48
C ARG A 95 7.66 -8.44 8.62
N ALA A 96 8.11 -8.22 7.39
CA ALA A 96 7.50 -7.30 6.44
C ALA A 96 6.04 -7.67 6.14
N ALA A 97 5.77 -8.95 5.86
CA ALA A 97 4.42 -9.45 5.62
C ALA A 97 3.52 -9.29 6.86
N ARG A 98 4.05 -9.56 8.07
CA ARG A 98 3.32 -9.38 9.33
C ARG A 98 2.97 -7.91 9.58
N THR A 99 3.92 -7.00 9.35
CA THR A 99 3.69 -5.55 9.45
C THR A 99 2.63 -5.10 8.44
N ALA A 100 2.69 -5.58 7.21
CA ALA A 100 1.71 -5.29 6.17
C ALA A 100 0.30 -5.77 6.58
N LEU A 101 0.16 -7.00 7.06
CA LEU A 101 -1.12 -7.52 7.54
C LEU A 101 -1.66 -6.73 8.74
N ALA A 102 -0.81 -6.41 9.71
CA ALA A 102 -1.19 -5.65 10.91
C ALA A 102 -1.63 -4.20 10.62
N SER A 103 -1.37 -3.69 9.41
CA SER A 103 -1.89 -2.39 8.97
C SER A 103 -3.40 -2.40 8.74
N ASN A 104 -4.00 -3.57 8.46
CA ASN A 104 -5.39 -3.72 8.02
C ASN A 104 -5.75 -2.82 6.81
N ALA A 105 -4.79 -2.49 5.95
CA ALA A 105 -5.00 -1.63 4.77
C ALA A 105 -5.85 -2.32 3.68
N GLY A 106 -5.64 -3.63 3.49
CA GLY A 106 -6.28 -4.41 2.43
C GLY A 106 -5.44 -5.64 2.07
N PRO A 107 -5.49 -6.14 0.82
CA PRO A 107 -4.73 -7.31 0.41
C PRO A 107 -3.22 -7.08 0.52
N VAL A 108 -2.49 -8.11 0.94
CA VAL A 108 -1.03 -8.06 1.08
C VAL A 108 -0.41 -8.96 0.03
N MET A 109 0.49 -8.40 -0.77
CA MET A 109 1.24 -9.11 -1.80
C MET A 109 2.73 -9.05 -1.49
N VAL A 110 3.43 -10.18 -1.55
CA VAL A 110 4.89 -10.24 -1.49
C VAL A 110 5.42 -10.63 -2.85
N VAL A 111 6.22 -9.76 -3.45
CA VAL A 111 6.85 -10.03 -4.75
C VAL A 111 8.19 -10.70 -4.54
N THR A 112 8.38 -11.86 -5.15
CA THR A 112 9.61 -12.66 -5.07
C THR A 112 10.34 -12.69 -6.41
N GLY A 113 11.63 -13.04 -6.36
CA GLY A 113 12.53 -13.05 -7.51
C GLY A 113 13.55 -14.17 -7.36
N ALA A 114 14.80 -13.82 -7.05
CA ALA A 114 15.92 -14.77 -6.94
C ALA A 114 15.64 -15.96 -6.00
N GLU A 115 15.01 -15.71 -4.84
CA GLU A 115 14.76 -16.71 -3.79
C GLU A 115 13.27 -17.05 -3.67
N ALA A 116 12.59 -17.24 -4.80
CA ALA A 116 11.14 -17.44 -4.82
C ALA A 116 10.67 -18.61 -3.94
N ASP A 117 11.31 -19.77 -4.07
CA ASP A 117 10.92 -20.99 -3.35
C ASP A 117 11.14 -20.86 -1.85
N ALA A 118 12.27 -20.29 -1.42
CA ALA A 118 12.59 -20.08 -0.01
C ALA A 118 11.63 -19.10 0.65
N VAL A 119 11.32 -17.99 -0.03
CA VAL A 119 10.33 -17.01 0.47
C VAL A 119 8.94 -17.64 0.52
N ALA A 120 8.53 -18.37 -0.52
CA ALA A 120 7.24 -19.04 -0.56
C ALA A 120 7.11 -20.10 0.56
N ALA A 121 8.18 -20.84 0.86
CA ALA A 121 8.19 -21.81 1.96
C ALA A 121 8.05 -21.14 3.34
N LEU A 122 8.67 -19.97 3.55
CA LEU A 122 8.56 -19.22 4.80
C LEU A 122 7.15 -18.64 5.00
N LEU A 123 6.54 -18.11 3.95
CA LEU A 123 5.24 -17.46 4.02
C LEU A 123 4.09 -18.46 3.98
N GLY A 124 4.16 -19.45 3.07
CA GLY A 124 3.11 -20.37 2.64
C GLY A 124 1.94 -20.60 3.60
N ALA A 125 1.88 -21.77 4.24
CA ALA A 125 0.77 -22.11 5.13
C ALA A 125 0.73 -21.26 6.42
N ARG A 126 1.81 -20.53 6.73
CA ARG A 126 1.92 -19.71 7.95
C ARG A 126 1.18 -18.38 7.82
N MET A 127 1.04 -17.87 6.60
CA MET A 127 0.45 -16.56 6.31
C MET A 127 -0.52 -16.67 5.11
N PRO A 128 -1.62 -17.42 5.24
CA PRO A 128 -2.54 -17.68 4.12
C PRO A 128 -3.26 -16.43 3.58
N ALA A 129 -3.17 -15.29 4.29
CA ALA A 129 -3.69 -14.00 3.85
C ALA A 129 -2.69 -13.18 3.01
N VAL A 130 -1.52 -13.74 2.69
CA VAL A 130 -0.46 -13.12 1.90
C VAL A 130 -0.37 -13.80 0.55
N ASP A 131 -0.57 -13.04 -0.52
CA ASP A 131 -0.37 -13.52 -1.88
C ASP A 131 1.10 -13.41 -2.26
N VAL A 132 1.70 -14.50 -2.71
CA VAL A 132 3.10 -14.52 -3.17
C VAL A 132 3.13 -14.45 -4.69
N ILE A 133 3.73 -13.39 -5.23
CA ILE A 133 3.83 -13.14 -6.67
C ILE A 133 5.27 -13.34 -7.12
N HIS A 134 5.52 -14.34 -7.96
CA HIS A 134 6.84 -14.54 -8.54
C HIS A 134 7.05 -13.62 -9.76
N ASN A 135 8.11 -12.80 -9.72
CA ASN A 135 8.57 -12.04 -10.88
C ASN A 135 9.80 -12.72 -11.51
N PRO A 136 9.67 -13.42 -12.66
CA PRO A 136 10.81 -14.04 -13.33
C PRO A 136 11.79 -13.02 -13.92
N ARG A 137 11.36 -11.77 -14.11
CA ARG A 137 12.18 -10.68 -14.70
C ARG A 137 12.86 -9.82 -13.63
N TRP A 138 12.93 -10.27 -12.38
CA TRP A 138 13.49 -9.48 -11.26
C TRP A 138 14.90 -8.96 -11.54
N ALA A 139 15.71 -9.69 -12.30
CA ALA A 139 17.07 -9.31 -12.66
C ALA A 139 17.14 -8.08 -13.57
N SER A 140 16.05 -7.71 -14.26
CA SER A 140 15.94 -6.50 -15.06
C SER A 140 15.67 -5.23 -14.24
N GLY A 141 15.53 -5.36 -12.91
CA GLY A 141 15.42 -4.26 -11.97
C GLY A 141 14.09 -4.21 -11.22
N GLN A 142 14.08 -3.45 -10.12
CA GLN A 142 12.94 -3.30 -9.21
C GLN A 142 11.62 -2.91 -9.92
N ALA A 143 11.68 -2.14 -11.00
CA ALA A 143 10.50 -1.71 -11.76
C ALA A 143 9.64 -2.90 -12.22
N THR A 144 10.26 -3.98 -12.70
CA THR A 144 9.53 -5.17 -13.16
C THR A 144 8.79 -5.89 -12.04
N SER A 145 9.30 -5.81 -10.81
CA SER A 145 8.69 -6.45 -9.63
C SER A 145 7.46 -5.67 -9.18
N MET A 146 7.56 -4.34 -9.17
CA MET A 146 6.43 -3.45 -8.94
C MET A 146 5.33 -3.67 -9.99
N GLN A 147 5.69 -3.71 -11.28
CA GLN A 147 4.75 -3.96 -12.38
C GLN A 147 4.04 -5.31 -12.26
N ALA A 148 4.77 -6.39 -11.93
CA ALA A 148 4.20 -7.71 -11.75
C ALA A 148 3.12 -7.72 -10.64
N ALA A 149 3.37 -7.06 -9.50
CA ALA A 149 2.35 -6.91 -8.46
C ALA A 149 1.16 -6.06 -8.92
N LEU A 150 1.41 -4.88 -9.52
CA LEU A 150 0.33 -3.99 -9.97
C LEU A 150 -0.60 -4.66 -10.99
N GLN A 151 -0.06 -5.53 -11.85
CA GLN A 151 -0.84 -6.32 -12.81
C GLN A 151 -1.65 -7.45 -12.15
N ALA A 152 -1.15 -8.02 -11.05
CA ALA A 152 -1.83 -9.07 -10.30
C ALA A 152 -2.94 -8.53 -9.37
N LEU A 153 -2.97 -7.22 -9.11
CA LEU A 153 -3.96 -6.61 -8.22
C LEU A 153 -5.40 -6.80 -8.73
N PRO A 154 -6.35 -7.14 -7.85
CA PRO A 154 -7.76 -7.13 -8.18
C PRO A 154 -8.22 -5.77 -8.71
N ALA A 155 -9.16 -5.79 -9.66
CA ALA A 155 -9.72 -4.57 -10.23
C ALA A 155 -10.47 -3.68 -9.22
N SER A 156 -10.75 -4.17 -8.01
CA SER A 156 -11.34 -3.40 -6.90
C SER A 156 -10.34 -2.57 -6.09
N VAL A 157 -9.03 -2.76 -6.29
CA VAL A 157 -8.01 -2.02 -5.52
C VAL A 157 -7.92 -0.57 -6.00
N GLU A 158 -8.01 0.37 -5.07
CA GLU A 158 -8.01 1.81 -5.35
C GLU A 158 -6.68 2.50 -5.07
N ALA A 159 -5.86 1.91 -4.20
CA ALA A 159 -4.54 2.42 -3.89
C ALA A 159 -3.58 1.26 -3.57
N ALA A 160 -2.29 1.53 -3.64
CA ALA A 160 -1.25 0.55 -3.36
C ALA A 160 -0.11 1.23 -2.59
N ILE A 161 0.33 0.58 -1.52
CA ILE A 161 1.54 0.95 -0.80
C ILE A 161 2.67 0.08 -1.32
N LEU A 162 3.69 0.70 -1.89
CA LEU A 162 4.96 0.03 -2.20
C LEU A 162 5.83 0.07 -0.95
N MET A 163 6.03 -1.09 -0.34
CA MET A 163 6.80 -1.28 0.89
C MET A 163 8.07 -2.08 0.58
N PRO A 164 9.26 -1.60 0.94
CA PRO A 164 10.47 -2.35 0.73
C PRO A 164 10.65 -3.40 1.84
N VAL A 165 11.30 -4.53 1.52
CA VAL A 165 11.55 -5.61 2.51
C VAL A 165 12.71 -5.27 3.45
N ASP A 166 13.57 -4.33 3.07
CA ASP A 166 14.81 -3.98 3.78
C ASP A 166 14.62 -3.01 4.96
N GLN A 167 13.39 -2.63 5.27
CA GLN A 167 13.03 -1.80 6.42
C GLN A 167 12.37 -2.66 7.52
N PRO A 168 13.13 -3.49 8.27
CA PRO A 168 12.55 -4.44 9.21
C PRO A 168 11.91 -3.76 10.42
N TYR A 169 12.25 -2.50 10.70
CA TYR A 169 11.70 -1.73 11.83
C TYR A 169 10.46 -0.92 11.46
N LEU A 170 9.98 -1.06 10.22
CA LEU A 170 8.77 -0.38 9.76
C LEU A 170 7.57 -0.79 10.62
N ASP A 171 6.87 0.22 11.15
CA ASP A 171 5.69 0.02 11.99
C ASP A 171 4.39 0.09 11.17
N GLY A 172 3.45 -0.82 11.44
CA GLY A 172 2.14 -0.84 10.78
C GLY A 172 1.32 0.45 10.99
N LEU A 173 1.61 1.23 12.02
CA LEU A 173 1.04 2.55 12.24
C LEU A 173 1.40 3.51 11.11
N LEU A 174 2.60 3.44 10.57
CA LEU A 174 3.01 4.26 9.43
C LEU A 174 2.17 3.92 8.19
N LEU A 175 1.97 2.63 7.91
CA LEU A 175 1.10 2.17 6.81
C LEU A 175 -0.34 2.66 7.01
N ARG A 176 -0.88 2.57 8.23
CA ARG A 176 -2.20 3.13 8.56
C ARG A 176 -2.28 4.64 8.33
N ARG A 177 -1.23 5.39 8.68
CA ARG A 177 -1.17 6.84 8.44
C ARG A 177 -1.14 7.19 6.95
N LEU A 178 -0.43 6.41 6.14
CA LEU A 178 -0.47 6.55 4.68
C LEU A 178 -1.89 6.34 4.14
N VAL A 179 -2.56 5.26 4.56
CA VAL A 179 -3.97 5.01 4.19
C VAL A 179 -4.87 6.17 4.63
N GLN A 180 -4.68 6.70 5.84
CA GLN A 180 -5.47 7.85 6.33
C GLN A 180 -5.25 9.10 5.47
N ALA A 181 -4.01 9.40 5.09
CA ALA A 181 -3.71 10.49 4.16
C ALA A 181 -4.44 10.30 2.82
N TRP A 182 -4.42 9.08 2.29
CA TRP A 182 -5.17 8.74 1.08
C TRP A 182 -6.68 8.95 1.26
N ARG A 183 -7.27 8.45 2.35
CA ARG A 183 -8.70 8.66 2.64
C ARG A 183 -9.07 10.14 2.69
N ALA A 184 -8.19 10.98 3.22
CA ALA A 184 -8.35 12.43 3.29
C ALA A 184 -8.07 13.17 1.96
N GLY A 185 -7.83 12.45 0.86
CA GLY A 185 -7.70 13.01 -0.49
C GLY A 185 -6.26 13.04 -1.05
N ALA A 186 -5.26 12.54 -0.33
CA ALA A 186 -3.89 12.51 -0.83
C ALA A 186 -3.70 11.42 -1.91
N ASP A 187 -3.46 11.80 -3.17
CA ASP A 187 -3.23 10.82 -4.23
C ASP A 187 -1.84 10.17 -4.15
N LEU A 188 -0.89 10.85 -3.52
CA LEU A 188 0.43 10.34 -3.17
C LEU A 188 0.73 10.65 -1.71
N ALA A 189 1.26 9.68 -0.99
CA ALA A 189 1.74 9.91 0.37
C ALA A 189 3.02 9.13 0.64
N THR A 190 3.96 9.74 1.34
CA THR A 190 5.21 9.09 1.76
C THR A 190 5.63 9.60 3.14
N PRO A 191 6.41 8.81 3.90
CA PRO A 191 6.98 9.26 5.14
C PRO A 191 7.85 10.51 4.98
N ALA A 192 7.85 11.36 5.99
CA ALA A 192 8.73 12.50 6.10
C ALA A 192 9.38 12.56 7.49
N ILE A 193 10.65 12.98 7.49
CA ILE A 193 11.44 13.29 8.68
C ILE A 193 11.89 14.74 8.51
N ASP A 194 11.60 15.60 9.50
CA ASP A 194 11.96 17.01 9.48
C ASP A 194 11.59 17.73 8.16
N GLY A 195 10.37 17.46 7.67
CA GLY A 195 9.86 18.00 6.40
C GLY A 195 10.42 17.36 5.13
N THR A 196 11.43 16.48 5.24
CA THR A 196 12.06 15.81 4.10
C THR A 196 11.36 14.50 3.77
N LEU A 197 10.79 14.40 2.56
CA LEU A 197 10.18 13.17 2.04
C LEU A 197 11.23 12.05 1.92
N ARG A 198 10.88 10.85 2.38
CA ARG A 198 11.77 9.67 2.41
C ARG A 198 11.56 8.70 1.25
N GLY A 199 10.40 8.74 0.60
CA GLY A 199 10.11 8.01 -0.63
C GLY A 199 9.68 6.54 -0.49
N ALA A 200 9.85 5.91 0.69
CA ALA A 200 9.36 4.56 0.97
C ALA A 200 9.08 4.37 2.47
N PRO A 201 8.09 3.53 2.86
CA PRO A 201 7.01 3.01 2.02
C PRO A 201 6.21 4.16 1.39
N ALA A 202 5.68 3.98 0.19
CA ALA A 202 4.93 5.05 -0.48
C ALA A 202 3.59 4.57 -0.99
N LEU A 203 2.55 5.36 -0.73
CA LEU A 203 1.20 5.13 -1.23
C LEU A 203 1.00 5.85 -2.55
N PHE A 204 0.41 5.11 -3.50
CA PHE A 204 -0.02 5.61 -4.80
C PHE A 204 -1.51 5.34 -4.97
N ASP A 205 -2.27 6.35 -5.36
CA ASP A 205 -3.64 6.17 -5.85
C ASP A 205 -3.64 5.54 -7.25
N ARG A 206 -4.66 4.73 -7.56
CA ARG A 206 -4.82 3.98 -8.82
C ARG A 206 -4.51 4.80 -10.07
N ARG A 207 -4.80 6.10 -10.04
CA ARG A 207 -4.50 7.02 -11.15
C ARG A 207 -3.04 7.01 -11.60
N PHE A 208 -2.10 6.64 -10.73
CA PHE A 208 -0.67 6.58 -11.03
C PHE A 208 -0.21 5.25 -11.62
N TRP A 209 -1.10 4.25 -11.79
CA TRP A 209 -0.69 2.94 -12.32
C TRP A 209 -0.08 3.08 -13.71
N PRO A 210 -0.64 3.85 -14.65
CA PRO A 210 -0.02 4.03 -15.97
C PRO A 210 1.42 4.55 -15.88
N GLU A 211 1.69 5.50 -14.97
CA GLU A 211 3.02 6.05 -14.77
C GLU A 211 3.98 5.04 -14.13
N LEU A 212 3.51 4.33 -13.08
CA LEU A 212 4.27 3.25 -12.44
C LEU A 212 4.58 2.13 -13.44
N MET A 213 3.64 1.79 -14.32
CA MET A 213 3.81 0.78 -15.37
C MET A 213 4.80 1.22 -16.45
N ALA A 214 5.03 2.52 -16.63
CA ALA A 214 6.00 3.07 -17.57
C ALA A 214 7.43 3.17 -17.00
N VAL A 215 7.61 3.02 -15.69
CA VAL A 215 8.94 3.04 -15.05
C VAL A 215 9.79 1.86 -15.53
N THR A 216 11.07 2.11 -15.80
CA THR A 216 12.03 1.08 -16.23
C THR A 216 13.31 1.11 -15.39
N GLY A 217 14.00 -0.04 -15.32
CA GLY A 217 15.30 -0.16 -14.65
C GLY A 217 15.20 -0.53 -13.19
N ASP A 218 16.31 -0.35 -12.46
CA ASP A 218 16.43 -0.75 -11.05
C ASP A 218 15.93 0.33 -10.08
N VAL A 219 14.70 0.80 -10.33
CA VAL A 219 14.01 1.79 -9.52
C VAL A 219 12.56 1.38 -9.30
N GLY A 220 12.05 1.58 -8.09
CA GLY A 220 10.62 1.45 -7.78
C GLY A 220 9.83 2.72 -8.14
N GLY A 221 8.79 3.04 -7.37
CA GLY A 221 7.96 4.24 -7.59
C GLY A 221 8.63 5.60 -7.33
N ARG A 222 9.94 5.63 -7.02
CA ARG A 222 10.68 6.87 -6.72
C ARG A 222 10.61 7.92 -7.85
N PRO A 223 10.73 7.57 -9.16
CA PRO A 223 10.62 8.55 -10.23
C PRO A 223 9.25 9.23 -10.28
N VAL A 224 8.18 8.48 -10.03
CA VAL A 224 6.80 9.02 -9.97
C VAL A 224 6.66 9.97 -8.78
N LEU A 225 7.16 9.61 -7.59
CA LEU A 225 7.17 10.51 -6.44
C LEU A 225 7.97 11.79 -6.69
N ALA A 226 9.09 11.69 -7.40
CA ALA A 226 9.92 12.85 -7.74
C ALA A 226 9.20 13.79 -8.72
N ALA A 227 8.52 13.23 -9.73
CA ALA A 227 7.76 14.00 -10.71
C ALA A 227 6.55 14.73 -10.10
N HIS A 228 5.98 14.18 -9.03
CA HIS A 228 4.77 14.71 -8.36
C HIS A 228 5.05 15.21 -6.94
N ARG A 229 6.30 15.59 -6.64
CA ARG A 229 6.77 15.98 -5.30
C ARG A 229 5.90 17.05 -4.65
N ASP A 230 5.47 18.05 -5.42
CA ASP A 230 4.71 19.20 -4.92
C ASP A 230 3.27 18.84 -4.50
N THR A 231 2.76 17.71 -4.99
CA THR A 231 1.43 17.18 -4.64
C THR A 231 1.51 16.00 -3.67
N CYS A 232 2.73 15.57 -3.30
CA CYS A 232 2.93 14.43 -2.42
C CYS A 232 2.73 14.84 -0.96
N VAL A 233 1.84 14.15 -0.26
CA VAL A 233 1.58 14.40 1.16
C VAL A 233 2.67 13.78 2.03
N ALA A 234 3.29 14.63 2.85
CA ALA A 234 4.26 14.24 3.87
C ALA A 234 3.55 13.63 5.08
N VAL A 235 3.87 12.37 5.41
CA VAL A 235 3.35 11.69 6.59
C VAL A 235 4.45 11.61 7.67
N PRO A 236 4.27 12.22 8.85
CA PRO A 236 5.29 12.17 9.90
C PRO A 236 5.62 10.73 10.33
N ALA A 237 6.91 10.40 10.35
CA ALA A 237 7.42 9.10 10.72
C ALA A 237 8.55 9.20 11.76
N ASN A 238 8.69 8.17 12.58
CA ASN A 238 9.86 8.01 13.42
C ASN A 238 11.05 7.57 12.53
N PRO A 239 12.22 8.23 12.59
CA PRO A 239 13.40 7.82 11.84
C PRO A 239 13.78 6.35 12.03
N ALA A 240 13.59 5.79 13.24
CA ALA A 240 13.89 4.40 13.53
C ALA A 240 13.08 3.41 12.68
N TRP A 241 11.87 3.79 12.23
CA TRP A 241 11.03 2.94 11.38
C TRP A 241 11.54 2.81 9.95
N LEU A 242 12.37 3.75 9.50
CA LEU A 242 12.83 3.85 8.11
C LEU A 242 14.30 3.46 7.97
N ARG A 243 14.84 2.74 8.96
CA ARG A 243 16.20 2.22 8.93
C ARG A 243 16.25 1.02 7.97
N ASP A 244 17.06 1.17 6.93
CA ASP A 244 17.34 0.12 5.94
C ASP A 244 18.45 -0.83 6.47
N ILE A 245 18.39 -2.12 6.08
CA ILE A 245 19.49 -3.09 6.22
C ILE A 245 19.96 -3.47 4.81
N ASP A 246 21.11 -2.90 4.40
CA ASP A 246 21.68 -3.07 3.06
C ASP A 246 23.02 -3.82 3.07
N THR A 247 23.70 -3.84 4.22
CA THR A 247 25.03 -4.44 4.40
C THR A 247 25.07 -5.31 5.65
N PRO A 248 26.04 -6.25 5.76
CA PRO A 248 26.19 -7.07 6.96
C PRO A 248 26.42 -6.28 8.25
N ASP A 249 26.99 -5.07 8.16
CA ASP A 249 27.25 -4.19 9.31
C ASP A 249 25.97 -3.53 9.86
N ASP A 250 24.85 -3.60 9.13
CA ASP A 250 23.56 -3.05 9.53
C ASP A 250 22.74 -4.00 10.46
N LEU A 251 23.16 -5.27 10.56
CA LEU A 251 22.49 -6.34 11.34
C LEU A 251 22.75 -6.29 12.85
#